data_AF-A0A943KA43-F1
#
_entry.id   AF-A0A943KA43-F1
#
_cell.length_a   1.000
_cell.length_b   1.000
_cell.length_c   1.000
_cell.angle_alpha   90.00
_cell.angle_beta   90.00
_cell.angle_gamma   90.00
#
_symmetry.space_group_name_H-M   'P 1'
#
loop_
_entity.id
_entity.type
_entity.pdbx_description
1 polymer ?
#
loop_
_entity_poly.entity_id
_entity_poly.type
_entity_poly.pdbx_seq_one_letter_code
_entity_poly.pdbx_strand_id
1 'polypeptide(L)'
;MEERIIDDEYGRGIRLKKTKNGYVDATDELAEEKKAKTGDETKDELTDEIEDEIENEIDGEETEAEAADEVLFEFPEEDDEELAALSAEDAAALIKKREEERKQREEKAEKLCVEGEALLEKAKAETAETDGNGWKAAAEKFDAALVEIPCYTRAALGFWRAKTRYGEDLQPLYDEWAGYGYEDFAATFGEETAKILKEEWQAKIETEKTRLEEAIAPLKKDFEEKTEKRRAVLKERTYETRKKFIPALSVEIALLVFTVVFAANIFSRADAVFVWLTVAGGAAFVLALPFFCLAASKFSHAVSLSRANESKSSTEEGRTLEALEDALTFLTDMSAPADAPEEE
;
A
#
# COMPACT_ATOMS: atom_id res chain seq x y z
N MET A 1 18.49 -18.28 -27.62
CA MET A 1 17.17 -17.69 -27.88
C MET A 1 16.17 -18.62 -27.24
N GLU A 2 15.75 -18.29 -26.02
CA GLU A 2 14.64 -18.96 -25.35
C GLU A 2 13.84 -17.84 -24.69
N GLU A 3 12.66 -17.60 -25.25
CA GLU A 3 11.63 -16.76 -24.65
C GLU A 3 10.89 -17.66 -23.65
N ARG A 4 10.78 -17.21 -22.40
CA ARG A 4 9.89 -17.86 -21.43
C ARG A 4 8.97 -16.80 -20.86
N ILE A 5 7.67 -17.03 -21.08
CA ILE A 5 6.60 -16.42 -20.32
C ILE A 5 6.62 -17.16 -18.99
N ILE A 6 7.03 -16.51 -17.91
CA ILE A 6 6.76 -17.01 -16.56
C ILE A 6 5.40 -16.44 -16.21
N ASP A 7 4.43 -17.34 -16.07
CA ASP A 7 3.10 -17.05 -15.55
C ASP A 7 3.28 -16.93 -14.03
N ASP A 8 3.30 -15.70 -13.51
CA ASP A 8 2.95 -15.46 -12.11
C ASP A 8 1.47 -15.06 -12.04
N GLU A 9 0.86 -15.37 -10.91
CA GLU A 9 -0.57 -15.58 -10.70
C GLU A 9 -1.47 -14.34 -10.86
N TYR A 10 -0.96 -13.23 -11.42
CA TYR A 10 -1.68 -11.95 -11.54
C TYR A 10 -1.83 -11.42 -12.96
N GLY A 11 -1.49 -12.18 -14.00
CA GLY A 11 -1.83 -11.83 -15.39
C GLY A 11 -1.21 -10.52 -15.89
N ARG A 12 -0.19 -9.99 -15.21
CA ARG A 12 0.56 -8.79 -15.62
C ARG A 12 1.68 -9.21 -16.56
N GLY A 13 1.44 -9.13 -17.86
CA GLY A 13 2.46 -9.39 -18.87
C GLY A 13 3.56 -8.32 -18.88
N ILE A 14 4.53 -8.39 -17.96
CA ILE A 14 5.75 -7.58 -18.00
C ILE A 14 6.74 -8.29 -18.95
N ARG A 15 7.17 -7.59 -20.01
CA ARG A 15 8.14 -8.13 -20.97
C ARG A 15 9.56 -7.89 -20.48
N LEU A 16 10.15 -8.90 -19.83
CA LEU A 16 11.55 -8.88 -19.40
C LEU A 16 12.46 -9.55 -20.43
N LYS A 17 13.60 -8.92 -20.76
CA LYS A 17 14.61 -9.50 -21.66
C LYS A 17 15.86 -9.91 -20.87
N LYS A 18 16.32 -11.15 -21.07
CA LYS A 18 17.55 -11.66 -20.42
C LYS A 18 18.79 -11.15 -21.16
N THR A 19 19.67 -10.45 -20.46
CA THR A 19 21.02 -10.08 -20.93
C THR A 19 22.09 -10.73 -20.05
N LYS A 20 23.38 -10.61 -20.42
CA LYS A 20 24.51 -11.22 -19.68
C LYS A 20 24.63 -10.76 -18.22
N ASN A 21 23.95 -9.68 -17.84
CA ASN A 21 24.01 -9.06 -16.51
C ASN A 21 22.66 -9.07 -15.74
N GLY A 22 21.60 -9.72 -16.26
CA GLY A 22 20.29 -9.79 -15.56
C GLY A 22 19.08 -9.63 -16.47
N TYR A 23 17.91 -9.36 -15.87
CA TYR A 23 16.65 -9.04 -16.55
C TYR A 23 16.45 -7.52 -16.60
N VAL A 24 16.11 -6.99 -17.78
CA VAL A 24 15.87 -5.55 -17.99
C VAL A 24 14.46 -5.36 -18.56
N ASP A 25 13.74 -4.33 -18.07
CA ASP A 25 12.41 -3.90 -18.54
C ASP A 25 12.52 -3.30 -19.95
N ALA A 26 11.72 -3.81 -20.89
CA ALA A 26 11.71 -3.38 -22.28
C ALA A 26 11.18 -1.95 -22.52
N THR A 27 10.58 -1.32 -21.51
CA THR A 27 9.99 0.02 -21.61
C THR A 27 11.03 1.14 -21.43
N ASP A 28 12.08 0.89 -20.66
CA ASP A 28 13.17 1.86 -20.42
C ASP A 28 14.05 2.04 -21.67
N GLU A 29 14.31 0.98 -22.44
CA GLU A 29 15.05 1.06 -23.71
C GLU A 29 14.27 1.83 -24.79
N LEU A 30 12.93 1.75 -24.84
CA LEU A 30 12.12 2.50 -25.80
C LEU A 30 12.19 4.01 -25.56
N ALA A 31 12.37 4.44 -24.31
CA ALA A 31 12.60 5.84 -23.96
C ALA A 31 13.99 6.32 -24.42
N GLU A 32 15.02 5.47 -24.34
CA GLU A 32 16.36 5.77 -24.86
C GLU A 32 16.44 5.72 -26.39
N GLU A 33 15.74 4.79 -27.04
CA GLU A 33 15.71 4.64 -28.50
C GLU A 33 14.92 5.79 -29.17
N LYS A 34 13.90 6.33 -28.49
CA LYS A 34 13.22 7.57 -28.91
C LYS A 34 14.12 8.80 -28.73
N LYS A 35 14.91 8.90 -27.65
CA LYS A 35 15.91 9.98 -27.47
C LYS A 35 16.98 10.00 -28.58
N ALA A 36 17.36 8.84 -29.10
CA ALA A 36 18.33 8.76 -30.21
C ALA A 36 17.74 9.14 -31.59
N LYS A 37 16.40 9.13 -31.74
CA LYS A 37 15.71 9.42 -33.00
C LYS A 37 15.06 10.80 -33.07
N THR A 38 14.83 11.46 -31.94
CA THR A 38 14.15 12.77 -31.90
C THR A 38 15.04 13.80 -31.20
N GLY A 39 16.06 14.26 -31.93
CA GLY A 39 16.64 15.56 -31.66
C GLY A 39 15.66 16.64 -32.14
N ASP A 40 15.31 17.53 -31.22
CA ASP A 40 14.66 18.84 -31.44
C ASP A 40 13.17 18.81 -31.86
N GLU A 41 12.28 19.19 -30.94
CA GLU A 41 11.40 20.37 -31.07
C GLU A 41 10.40 20.47 -29.89
N THR A 42 10.22 21.70 -29.45
CA THR A 42 9.50 22.23 -28.27
C THR A 42 7.96 22.26 -28.35
N LYS A 43 7.35 22.19 -27.14
CA LYS A 43 6.12 22.86 -26.63
C LYS A 43 4.76 22.65 -27.34
N ASP A 44 3.74 22.23 -26.59
CA ASP A 44 2.68 23.14 -26.10
C ASP A 44 1.67 22.47 -25.14
N GLU A 45 0.97 23.34 -24.42
CA GLU A 45 0.28 23.23 -23.14
C GLU A 45 -1.11 22.54 -23.12
N LEU A 46 -1.40 21.96 -21.94
CA LEU A 46 -2.65 21.87 -21.15
C LEU A 46 -4.04 21.92 -21.85
N THR A 47 -4.89 20.96 -21.48
CA THR A 47 -6.29 21.19 -21.05
C THR A 47 -6.82 19.91 -20.39
N ASP A 48 -6.82 19.89 -19.06
CA ASP A 48 -7.53 18.92 -18.22
C ASP A 48 -8.82 19.60 -17.75
N GLU A 49 -9.98 19.09 -18.16
CA GLU A 49 -11.24 19.31 -17.44
C GLU A 49 -12.31 18.33 -17.95
N ILE A 50 -13.06 17.75 -16.99
CA ILE A 50 -14.28 16.96 -17.12
C ILE A 50 -14.07 15.44 -17.31
N GLU A 51 -14.06 14.72 -16.19
CA GLU A 51 -14.75 13.42 -16.03
C GLU A 51 -14.65 12.98 -14.56
N ASP A 52 -15.51 13.50 -13.69
CA ASP A 52 -15.80 12.93 -12.36
C ASP A 52 -17.24 13.30 -11.97
N GLU A 53 -18.20 12.60 -12.54
CA GLU A 53 -19.59 12.64 -12.09
C GLU A 53 -20.26 11.32 -12.51
N ILE A 54 -20.22 10.33 -11.62
CA ILE A 54 -21.20 9.24 -11.40
C ILE A 54 -20.59 8.37 -10.30
N GLU A 55 -21.02 8.59 -9.06
CA GLU A 55 -21.25 7.58 -8.01
C GLU A 55 -21.43 8.33 -6.69
N ASN A 56 -22.66 8.73 -6.38
CA ASN A 56 -23.09 9.07 -5.02
C ASN A 56 -24.62 9.03 -4.98
N GLU A 57 -25.20 7.88 -4.64
CA GLU A 57 -26.54 7.80 -4.06
C GLU A 57 -26.72 6.47 -3.32
N ILE A 58 -27.52 6.49 -2.25
CA ILE A 58 -27.86 5.45 -1.25
C ILE A 58 -26.96 5.53 -0.01
N ASP A 59 -27.37 5.75 1.24
CA ASP A 59 -28.65 5.91 2.00
C ASP A 59 -28.18 6.62 3.30
N GLY A 60 -28.89 7.51 4.02
CA GLY A 60 -30.18 7.30 4.69
C GLY A 60 -30.01 7.41 6.23
N GLU A 61 -30.68 8.39 6.86
CA GLU A 61 -31.01 8.60 8.30
C GLU A 61 -29.90 9.06 9.29
N GLU A 62 -30.00 10.29 9.84
CA GLU A 62 -30.62 10.69 11.14
C GLU A 62 -29.87 10.09 12.36
N THR A 63 -29.33 10.80 13.36
CA THR A 63 -29.73 12.04 14.06
C THR A 63 -28.59 12.47 15.01
N GLU A 64 -28.49 13.77 15.30
CA GLU A 64 -27.64 14.35 16.34
C GLU A 64 -28.06 13.88 17.74
N ALA A 65 -27.08 13.51 18.57
CA ALA A 65 -27.23 13.49 20.03
C ALA A 65 -25.90 13.91 20.69
N GLU A 66 -26.06 14.72 21.73
CA GLU A 66 -25.08 15.57 22.38
C GLU A 66 -23.93 14.86 23.11
N ALA A 67 -22.84 15.62 23.25
CA ALA A 67 -21.71 15.45 24.15
C ALA A 67 -22.01 14.72 25.48
N ALA A 68 -21.20 13.71 25.76
CA ALA A 68 -20.92 13.24 27.11
C ALA A 68 -19.43 12.85 27.21
N ASP A 69 -18.72 13.44 28.18
CA ASP A 69 -17.37 13.05 28.59
C ASP A 69 -17.29 11.52 28.76
N GLU A 70 -16.54 10.85 27.88
CA GLU A 70 -16.19 9.44 28.05
C GLU A 70 -15.04 9.33 29.06
N VAL A 71 -15.42 9.18 30.33
CA VAL A 71 -14.55 8.49 31.29
C VAL A 71 -14.60 7.01 30.91
N LEU A 72 -13.60 6.56 30.15
CA LEU A 72 -13.37 5.16 29.85
C LEU A 72 -13.04 4.41 31.17
N PHE A 73 -14.08 3.92 31.83
CA PHE A 73 -13.95 2.81 32.75
C PHE A 73 -13.93 1.54 31.91
N GLU A 74 -12.74 1.01 31.63
CA GLU A 74 -12.59 -0.38 31.21
C GLU A 74 -13.04 -1.28 32.36
N PHE A 75 -14.32 -1.62 32.38
CA PHE A 75 -14.76 -2.84 33.06
C PHE A 75 -14.20 -4.02 32.27
N PRO A 76 -13.56 -5.01 32.91
CA PRO A 76 -13.17 -6.22 32.22
C PRO A 76 -14.45 -6.99 31.86
N GLU A 77 -14.92 -6.84 30.63
CA GLU A 77 -15.87 -7.78 30.01
C GLU A 77 -15.09 -9.01 29.56
N GLU A 78 -14.89 -9.99 30.46
CA GLU A 78 -14.71 -11.38 30.03
C GLU A 78 -15.14 -12.37 31.15
N ASP A 79 -16.27 -13.02 30.86
CA ASP A 79 -16.91 -14.16 31.55
C ASP A 79 -17.63 -13.95 32.88
N ASP A 80 -18.79 -13.28 32.84
CA ASP A 80 -19.79 -13.30 33.93
C ASP A 80 -20.94 -14.32 33.70
N GLU A 81 -21.03 -14.98 32.54
CA GLU A 81 -22.06 -16.01 32.32
C GLU A 81 -21.71 -17.37 32.96
N GLU A 82 -20.42 -17.73 33.06
CA GLU A 82 -19.99 -18.93 33.79
C GLU A 82 -20.02 -18.72 35.32
N LEU A 83 -19.69 -17.52 35.80
CA LEU A 83 -19.72 -17.17 37.22
C LEU A 83 -21.15 -17.10 37.78
N ALA A 84 -22.13 -16.66 36.97
CA ALA A 84 -23.54 -16.61 37.38
C ALA A 84 -24.20 -18.00 37.52
N ALA A 85 -23.62 -19.03 36.90
CA ALA A 85 -24.12 -20.41 36.96
C ALA A 85 -23.49 -21.25 38.09
N LEU A 86 -22.47 -20.73 38.78
CA LEU A 86 -21.69 -21.42 39.80
C LEU A 86 -22.15 -21.06 41.22
N SER A 87 -21.91 -21.95 42.19
CA SER A 87 -22.13 -21.62 43.59
C SER A 87 -21.14 -20.53 44.04
N ALA A 88 -21.50 -19.72 45.02
CA ALA A 88 -20.62 -18.66 45.54
C ALA A 88 -19.23 -19.18 46.00
N GLU A 89 -19.13 -20.46 46.38
CA GLU A 89 -17.84 -21.09 46.73
C GLU A 89 -16.99 -21.43 45.49
N ASP A 90 -17.61 -21.89 44.40
CA ASP A 90 -16.89 -22.22 43.17
C ASP A 90 -16.47 -20.96 42.39
N ALA A 91 -17.29 -19.91 42.44
CA ALA A 91 -16.97 -18.59 41.92
C ALA A 91 -15.74 -17.97 42.63
N ALA A 92 -15.70 -18.03 43.97
CA ALA A 92 -14.56 -17.56 44.75
C ALA A 92 -13.29 -18.39 44.51
N ALA A 93 -13.43 -19.71 44.32
CA ALA A 93 -12.31 -20.59 43.99
C ALA A 93 -11.73 -20.29 42.59
N LEU A 94 -12.58 -19.99 41.60
CA LEU A 94 -12.14 -19.60 40.25
C LEU A 94 -11.48 -18.22 40.23
N ILE A 95 -12.01 -17.23 40.95
CA ILE A 95 -11.37 -15.91 41.09
C ILE A 95 -9.98 -16.08 41.69
N LYS A 96 -9.87 -16.83 42.80
CA LYS A 96 -8.57 -17.08 43.44
C LYS A 96 -7.59 -17.81 42.51
N LYS A 97 -8.07 -18.78 41.72
CA LYS A 97 -7.25 -19.48 40.73
C LYS A 97 -6.78 -18.53 39.61
N ARG A 98 -7.66 -17.67 39.10
CA ARG A 98 -7.32 -16.63 38.10
C ARG A 98 -6.30 -15.63 38.67
N GLU A 99 -6.44 -15.23 39.93
CA GLU A 99 -5.47 -14.36 40.62
C GLU A 99 -4.11 -15.03 40.81
N GLU A 100 -4.08 -16.31 41.20
CA GLU A 100 -2.84 -17.09 41.33
C GLU A 100 -2.14 -17.26 39.97
N GLU A 101 -2.90 -17.52 38.89
CA GLU A 101 -2.37 -17.60 37.53
C GLU A 101 -1.83 -16.25 37.04
N ARG A 102 -2.57 -15.14 37.27
CA ARG A 102 -2.11 -13.79 36.93
C ARG A 102 -0.80 -13.46 37.65
N LYS A 103 -0.72 -13.75 38.95
CA LYS A 103 0.49 -13.54 39.74
C LYS A 103 1.68 -14.38 39.24
N GLN A 104 1.44 -15.62 38.82
CA GLN A 104 2.49 -16.45 38.22
C GLN A 104 3.00 -15.88 36.88
N ARG A 105 2.10 -15.34 36.05
CA ARG A 105 2.48 -14.66 34.80
C ARG A 105 3.28 -13.38 35.07
N GLU A 106 2.85 -12.57 36.04
CA GLU A 106 3.57 -11.38 36.51
C GLU A 106 4.98 -11.73 37.02
N GLU A 107 5.11 -12.73 37.90
CA GLU A 107 6.42 -13.17 38.42
C GLU A 107 7.33 -13.70 37.29
N LYS A 108 6.76 -14.38 36.30
CA LYS A 108 7.50 -14.89 35.14
C LYS A 108 7.95 -13.76 34.21
N ALA A 109 7.06 -12.81 33.89
CA ALA A 109 7.36 -11.64 33.08
C ALA A 109 8.44 -10.76 33.73
N GLU A 110 8.32 -10.53 35.04
CA GLU A 110 9.31 -9.78 35.83
C GLU A 110 10.68 -10.46 35.79
N LYS A 111 10.72 -11.77 36.00
CA LYS A 111 11.98 -12.53 35.91
C LYS A 111 12.62 -12.43 34.52
N LEU A 112 11.82 -12.53 33.46
CA LEU A 112 12.28 -12.38 32.09
C LEU A 112 12.81 -10.97 31.81
N CYS A 113 12.15 -9.94 32.33
CA CYS A 113 12.62 -8.55 32.21
C CYS A 113 13.97 -8.35 32.91
N VAL A 114 14.14 -8.87 34.12
CA VAL A 114 15.42 -8.81 34.84
C VAL A 114 16.54 -9.54 34.10
N GLU A 115 16.25 -10.72 33.55
CA GLU A 115 17.21 -11.46 32.71
C GLU A 115 17.57 -10.68 31.44
N GLY A 116 16.57 -10.08 30.77
CA GLY A 116 16.73 -9.27 29.57
C GLY A 116 17.56 -8.00 29.84
N GLU A 117 17.30 -7.29 30.93
CA GLU A 117 18.07 -6.12 31.36
C GLU A 117 19.53 -6.47 31.65
N ALA A 118 19.78 -7.59 32.32
CA ALA A 118 21.14 -8.06 32.58
C ALA A 118 21.89 -8.42 31.28
N LEU A 119 21.20 -8.96 30.28
CA LEU A 119 21.79 -9.23 28.95
C LEU A 119 22.04 -7.93 28.18
N LEU A 120 21.12 -6.97 28.29
CA LEU A 120 21.22 -5.69 27.62
C LEU A 120 22.36 -4.83 28.21
N GLU A 121 22.57 -4.84 29.52
CA GLU A 121 23.72 -4.18 30.15
C GLU A 121 25.05 -4.83 29.77
N LYS A 122 25.09 -6.16 29.64
CA LYS A 122 26.26 -6.86 29.09
C LYS A 122 26.51 -6.47 27.64
N ALA A 123 25.47 -6.41 26.82
CA ALA A 123 25.55 -6.06 25.41
C ALA A 123 26.03 -4.61 25.18
N LYS A 124 25.71 -3.69 26.10
CA LYS A 124 26.30 -2.33 26.11
C LYS A 124 27.78 -2.32 26.46
N ALA A 125 28.21 -3.17 27.40
CA ALA A 125 29.57 -3.22 27.88
C ALA A 125 30.52 -3.94 26.91
N GLU A 126 30.00 -4.87 26.11
CA GLU A 126 30.72 -5.54 25.05
C GLU A 126 30.87 -4.60 23.84
N THR A 127 32.11 -4.14 23.58
CA THR A 127 32.43 -3.38 22.36
C THR A 127 32.07 -4.18 21.11
N ALA A 128 31.55 -3.48 20.09
CA ALA A 128 30.93 -3.96 18.84
C ALA A 128 31.67 -5.04 17.99
N GLU A 129 32.83 -5.54 18.43
CA GLU A 129 33.61 -6.59 17.77
C GLU A 129 33.12 -8.01 18.08
N THR A 130 32.35 -8.22 19.15
CA THR A 130 31.73 -9.51 19.46
C THR A 130 30.29 -9.52 18.97
N ASP A 131 30.04 -10.41 18.00
CA ASP A 131 28.76 -10.75 17.37
C ASP A 131 27.53 -10.29 18.18
N GLY A 132 26.61 -9.53 17.55
CA GLY A 132 25.38 -8.94 18.13
C GLY A 132 24.36 -9.89 18.76
N ASN A 133 24.81 -11.07 19.18
CA ASN A 133 24.13 -12.10 19.92
C ASN A 133 23.59 -11.60 21.28
N GLY A 134 24.29 -10.69 21.96
CA GLY A 134 23.83 -10.12 23.24
C GLY A 134 22.55 -9.30 23.12
N TRP A 135 22.49 -8.42 22.12
CA TRP A 135 21.31 -7.60 21.81
C TRP A 135 20.11 -8.45 21.40
N LYS A 136 20.34 -9.44 20.52
CA LYS A 136 19.30 -10.37 20.09
C LYS A 136 18.76 -11.21 21.25
N ALA A 137 19.63 -11.75 22.09
CA ALA A 137 19.24 -12.54 23.25
C ALA A 137 18.44 -11.70 24.27
N ALA A 138 18.78 -10.42 24.45
CA ALA A 138 18.00 -9.52 25.26
C ALA A 138 16.59 -9.28 24.68
N ALA A 139 16.50 -9.01 23.37
CA ALA A 139 15.22 -8.83 22.68
C ALA A 139 14.32 -10.08 22.81
N GLU A 140 14.85 -11.29 22.63
CA GLU A 140 14.12 -12.55 22.79
C GLU A 140 13.56 -12.74 24.22
N LYS A 141 14.26 -12.24 25.25
CA LYS A 141 13.78 -12.29 26.64
C LYS A 141 12.64 -11.33 26.89
N PHE A 142 12.71 -10.13 26.35
CA PHE A 142 11.63 -9.15 26.47
C PHE A 142 10.41 -9.55 25.63
N ASP A 143 10.61 -10.12 24.45
CA ASP A 143 9.54 -10.69 23.62
C ASP A 143 8.78 -11.80 24.38
N ALA A 144 9.53 -12.72 25.01
CA ALA A 144 8.92 -13.74 25.85
C ALA A 144 8.17 -13.17 27.06
N ALA A 145 8.54 -11.99 27.56
CA ALA A 145 7.80 -11.31 28.64
C ALA A 145 6.49 -10.67 28.12
N LEU A 146 6.51 -10.12 26.89
CA LEU A 146 5.32 -9.57 26.23
C LEU A 146 4.27 -10.63 25.90
N VAL A 147 4.69 -11.88 25.66
CA VAL A 147 3.76 -13.02 25.50
C VAL A 147 3.01 -13.33 26.80
N GLU A 148 3.63 -13.13 27.96
CA GLU A 148 2.98 -13.37 29.26
C GLU A 148 2.04 -12.21 29.65
N ILE A 149 2.46 -10.97 29.40
CA ILE A 149 1.69 -9.75 29.65
C ILE A 149 1.80 -8.84 28.42
N PRO A 150 0.77 -8.80 27.55
CA PRO A 150 0.70 -7.85 26.44
C PRO A 150 0.78 -6.41 26.95
N CYS A 151 1.36 -5.52 26.14
CA CYS A 151 1.54 -4.10 26.45
C CYS A 151 2.28 -3.82 27.78
N TYR A 152 3.07 -4.77 28.30
CA TYR A 152 3.84 -4.55 29.52
C TYR A 152 4.96 -3.54 29.28
N THR A 153 4.78 -2.30 29.75
CA THR A 153 5.65 -1.14 29.47
C THR A 153 7.13 -1.47 29.63
N ARG A 154 7.51 -2.13 30.73
CA ARG A 154 8.91 -2.47 31.01
C ARG A 154 9.50 -3.42 29.96
N ALA A 155 8.75 -4.45 29.57
CA ALA A 155 9.18 -5.40 28.55
C ALA A 155 9.23 -4.74 27.17
N ALA A 156 8.22 -3.94 26.82
CA ALA A 156 8.17 -3.26 25.53
C ALA A 156 9.34 -2.26 25.36
N LEU A 157 9.65 -1.48 26.40
CA LEU A 157 10.83 -0.61 26.40
C LEU A 157 12.12 -1.39 26.26
N GLY A 158 12.28 -2.47 27.02
CA GLY A 158 13.46 -3.33 26.95
C GLY A 158 13.66 -3.95 25.57
N PHE A 159 12.57 -4.45 24.98
CA PHE A 159 12.53 -5.04 23.64
C PHE A 159 13.01 -4.05 22.58
N TRP A 160 12.42 -2.85 22.57
CA TRP A 160 12.73 -1.84 21.58
C TRP A 160 14.13 -1.26 21.77
N ARG A 161 14.56 -1.01 23.01
CA ARG A 161 15.95 -0.62 23.30
C ARG A 161 16.96 -1.70 22.86
N ALA A 162 16.60 -2.98 22.97
CA ALA A 162 17.46 -4.08 22.53
C ALA A 162 17.53 -4.15 20.99
N LYS A 163 16.39 -4.10 20.30
CA LYS A 163 16.31 -4.14 18.83
C LYS A 163 16.99 -2.96 18.18
N THR A 164 16.71 -1.74 18.64
CA THR A 164 17.23 -0.51 18.03
C THR A 164 18.60 -0.10 18.56
N ARG A 165 19.17 -0.88 19.49
CA ARG A 165 20.39 -0.53 20.22
C ARG A 165 20.30 0.88 20.80
N TYR A 166 19.24 1.14 21.56
CA TYR A 166 18.92 2.46 22.10
C TYR A 166 18.75 3.55 21.04
N GLY A 167 18.15 3.21 19.90
CA GLY A 167 17.92 4.13 18.78
C GLY A 167 19.15 4.46 17.94
N GLU A 168 20.26 3.73 18.10
CA GLU A 168 21.40 3.82 17.16
C GLU A 168 21.09 3.22 15.79
N ASP A 169 20.23 2.20 15.75
CA ASP A 169 19.74 1.57 14.53
C ASP A 169 18.21 1.56 14.56
N LEU A 170 17.59 2.45 13.79
CA LEU A 170 16.13 2.55 13.71
C LEU A 170 15.55 1.65 12.59
N GLN A 171 16.38 0.95 11.81
CA GLN A 171 15.91 0.07 10.73
C GLN A 171 14.88 -0.97 11.20
N PRO A 172 15.02 -1.61 12.38
CA PRO A 172 14.01 -2.57 12.86
C PRO A 172 12.63 -1.97 13.09
N LEU A 173 12.53 -0.66 13.37
CA LEU A 173 11.23 0.00 13.45
C LEU A 173 10.59 0.13 12.08
N TYR A 174 11.38 0.47 11.06
CA TYR A 174 10.85 0.66 9.71
C TYR A 174 10.39 -0.65 9.10
N ASP A 175 11.22 -1.69 9.23
CA ASP A 175 10.94 -3.00 8.66
C ASP A 175 9.65 -3.62 9.21
N GLU A 176 9.30 -3.29 10.47
CA GLU A 176 8.14 -3.85 11.17
C GLU A 176 6.92 -2.93 11.20
N TRP A 177 7.11 -1.60 11.24
CA TRP A 177 6.04 -0.65 11.58
C TRP A 177 5.83 0.49 10.60
N ALA A 178 6.79 0.82 9.71
CA ALA A 178 6.61 1.95 8.80
C ALA A 178 5.40 1.79 7.88
N GLY A 179 5.07 0.56 7.47
CA GLY A 179 3.91 0.27 6.61
C GLY A 179 2.56 0.22 7.34
N TYR A 180 2.55 0.16 8.67
CA TYR A 180 1.32 0.17 9.48
C TYR A 180 1.05 1.57 10.06
N GLY A 181 2.10 2.26 10.49
CA GLY A 181 2.02 3.61 11.04
C GLY A 181 2.35 3.67 12.54
N TYR A 182 2.49 4.90 13.04
CA TYR A 182 2.86 5.14 14.45
C TYR A 182 1.71 4.85 15.42
N GLU A 183 0.46 5.09 15.02
CA GLU A 183 -0.71 4.81 15.85
C GLU A 183 -0.84 3.32 16.18
N ASP A 184 -0.69 2.46 15.17
CA ASP A 184 -0.70 1.00 15.35
C ASP A 184 0.45 0.52 16.24
N PHE A 185 1.61 1.16 16.14
CA PHE A 185 2.75 0.90 17.03
C PHE A 185 2.41 1.26 18.49
N ALA A 186 1.82 2.44 18.71
CA ALA A 186 1.42 2.90 20.05
C ALA A 186 0.31 2.02 20.64
N ALA A 187 -0.67 1.62 19.84
CA ALA A 187 -1.74 0.71 20.25
C ALA A 187 -1.20 -0.67 20.63
N THR A 188 -0.20 -1.18 19.89
CA THR A 188 0.36 -2.52 20.12
C THR A 188 1.26 -2.60 21.35
N PHE A 189 2.07 -1.58 21.62
CA PHE A 189 3.06 -1.59 22.72
C PHE A 189 2.70 -0.72 23.92
N GLY A 190 1.57 -0.01 23.85
CA GLY A 190 1.11 0.95 24.84
C GLY A 190 1.65 2.37 24.59
N GLU A 191 0.75 3.35 24.74
CA GLU A 191 1.07 4.78 24.56
C GLU A 191 2.19 5.26 25.48
N GLU A 192 2.24 4.74 26.72
CA GLU A 192 3.29 5.08 27.69
C GLU A 192 4.68 4.66 27.17
N THR A 193 4.78 3.46 26.59
CA THR A 193 6.02 2.97 25.97
C THR A 193 6.43 3.89 24.82
N ALA A 194 5.50 4.18 23.91
CA ALA A 194 5.77 5.00 22.73
C ALA A 194 6.25 6.41 23.12
N LYS A 195 5.60 7.03 24.12
CA LYS A 195 5.98 8.32 24.68
C LYS A 195 7.40 8.32 25.24
N ILE A 196 7.76 7.31 26.04
CA ILE A 196 9.11 7.21 26.63
C ILE A 196 10.17 7.03 25.52
N LEU A 197 9.92 6.17 24.53
CA LEU A 197 10.87 5.93 23.43
C LEU A 197 11.08 7.19 22.59
N LYS A 198 10.02 7.95 22.32
CA LYS A 198 10.09 9.25 21.67
C LYS A 198 10.98 10.22 22.43
N GLU A 199 10.75 10.39 23.73
CA GLU A 199 11.55 11.29 24.56
C GLU A 199 13.03 10.86 24.61
N GLU A 200 13.31 9.56 24.71
CA GLU A 200 14.68 9.02 24.74
C GLU A 200 15.43 9.18 23.40
N TRP A 201 14.72 9.04 22.28
CA TRP A 201 15.34 8.98 20.95
C TRP A 201 15.18 10.26 20.14
N GLN A 202 14.54 11.30 20.66
CA GLN A 202 14.24 12.56 19.94
C GLN A 202 15.43 13.08 19.12
N ALA A 203 16.62 13.21 19.72
CA ALA A 203 17.80 13.72 19.02
C ALA A 203 18.28 12.79 17.88
N LYS A 204 18.13 11.47 18.06
CA LYS A 204 18.49 10.46 17.05
C LYS A 204 17.47 10.43 15.92
N ILE A 205 16.18 10.55 16.25
CA ILE A 205 15.08 10.66 15.29
C ILE A 205 15.27 11.88 14.40
N GLU A 206 15.56 13.07 14.95
CA GLU A 206 15.77 14.28 14.13
C GLU A 206 16.99 14.17 13.20
N THR A 207 18.07 13.55 13.68
CA THR A 207 19.24 13.27 12.84
C THR A 207 18.89 12.32 11.70
N GLU A 208 18.14 11.26 12.00
CA GLU A 208 17.78 10.23 11.04
C GLU A 208 16.75 10.72 10.02
N LYS A 209 15.79 11.55 10.42
CA LYS A 209 14.90 12.28 9.50
C LYS A 209 15.67 13.10 8.49
N THR A 210 16.68 13.85 8.95
CA THR A 210 17.51 14.67 8.05
C THR A 210 18.24 13.78 7.04
N ARG A 211 18.77 12.63 7.48
CA ARG A 211 19.39 11.61 6.61
C ARG A 211 18.40 11.04 5.59
N LEU A 212 17.17 10.74 6.02
CA LEU A 212 16.11 10.22 5.16
C LEU A 212 15.67 11.28 4.13
N GLU A 213 15.47 12.53 4.53
CA GLU A 213 15.14 13.64 3.62
C GLU A 213 16.24 13.85 2.57
N GLU A 214 17.51 13.83 2.97
CA GLU A 214 18.66 13.92 2.06
C GLU A 214 18.73 12.72 1.09
N ALA A 215 18.32 11.53 1.52
CA ALA A 215 18.26 10.34 0.67
C ALA A 215 17.04 10.35 -0.28
N ILE A 216 15.89 10.81 0.20
CA ILE A 216 14.62 10.87 -0.55
C ILE A 216 14.70 11.94 -1.64
N ALA A 217 15.26 13.12 -1.37
CA ALA A 217 15.28 14.24 -2.32
C ALA A 217 15.84 13.89 -3.72
N PRO A 218 17.03 13.25 -3.87
CA PRO A 218 17.53 12.86 -5.18
C PRO A 218 16.72 11.71 -5.80
N LEU A 219 16.32 10.71 -5.01
CA LEU A 219 15.54 9.58 -5.51
C LEU A 219 14.17 10.02 -6.04
N LYS A 220 13.49 10.90 -5.31
CA LYS A 220 12.20 11.47 -5.70
C LYS A 220 12.31 12.23 -7.00
N LYS A 221 13.33 13.08 -7.13
CA LYS A 221 13.58 13.83 -8.38
C LYS A 221 13.86 12.91 -9.56
N ASP A 222 14.73 11.91 -9.39
CA ASP A 222 15.04 10.94 -10.45
C ASP A 222 13.82 10.11 -10.83
N PHE A 223 13.01 9.70 -9.85
CA PHE A 223 11.78 8.95 -10.05
C PHE A 223 10.72 9.79 -10.79
N GLU A 224 10.53 11.04 -10.41
CA GLU A 224 9.62 11.98 -11.07
C GLU A 224 10.04 12.21 -12.53
N GLU A 225 11.32 12.47 -12.80
CA GLU A 225 11.82 12.69 -14.17
C GLU A 225 11.63 11.44 -15.06
N LYS A 226 11.89 10.24 -14.52
CA LYS A 226 11.63 8.98 -15.25
C LYS A 226 10.14 8.76 -15.47
N THR A 227 9.32 9.07 -14.46
CA THR A 227 7.88 8.89 -14.53
C THR A 227 7.23 9.85 -15.51
N GLU A 228 7.67 11.11 -15.57
CA GLU A 228 7.22 12.07 -16.58
C GLU A 228 7.55 11.61 -18.00
N LYS A 229 8.78 11.12 -18.24
CA LYS A 229 9.16 10.55 -19.55
C LYS A 229 8.28 9.37 -19.92
N ARG A 230 8.03 8.45 -18.99
CA ARG A 230 7.11 7.32 -19.21
C ARG A 230 5.70 7.81 -19.50
N ARG A 231 5.16 8.74 -18.71
CA ARG A 231 3.83 9.35 -18.92
C ARG A 231 3.71 9.98 -20.30
N ALA A 232 4.72 10.70 -20.79
CA ALA A 232 4.70 11.29 -22.13
C ALA A 232 4.58 10.21 -23.23
N VAL A 233 5.39 9.15 -23.15
CA VAL A 233 5.35 8.03 -24.11
C VAL A 233 4.01 7.28 -24.06
N LEU A 234 3.46 7.08 -22.86
CA LEU A 234 2.19 6.38 -22.66
C LEU A 234 1.00 7.23 -23.13
N LYS A 235 1.00 8.54 -22.87
CA LYS A 235 -0.01 9.47 -23.42
C LYS A 235 0.00 9.46 -24.95
N GLU A 236 1.18 9.49 -25.57
CA GLU A 236 1.33 9.39 -27.03
C GLU A 236 0.77 8.06 -27.56
N ARG A 237 1.10 6.93 -26.92
CA ARG A 237 0.59 5.60 -27.31
C ARG A 237 -0.94 5.49 -27.15
N THR A 238 -1.49 6.02 -26.06
CA THR A 238 -2.94 6.06 -25.81
C THR A 238 -3.62 6.96 -26.85
N TYR A 239 -3.02 8.10 -27.19
CA TYR A 239 -3.51 8.98 -28.24
C TYR A 239 -3.51 8.29 -29.63
N GLU A 240 -2.41 7.64 -30.01
CA GLU A 240 -2.31 6.92 -31.29
C GLU A 240 -3.31 5.76 -31.41
N THR A 241 -3.56 5.05 -30.31
CA THR A 241 -4.54 3.96 -30.27
C THR A 241 -5.97 4.50 -30.26
N ARG A 242 -6.25 5.57 -29.50
CA ARG A 242 -7.54 6.29 -29.49
C ARG A 242 -7.90 6.81 -30.89
N LYS A 243 -6.93 7.36 -31.62
CA LYS A 243 -7.10 7.86 -33.00
C LYS A 243 -7.56 6.76 -33.98
N LYS A 244 -7.23 5.49 -33.71
CA LYS A 244 -7.67 4.34 -34.51
C LYS A 244 -8.97 3.73 -33.97
N PHE A 245 -9.16 3.74 -32.65
CA PHE A 245 -10.34 3.21 -31.98
C PHE A 245 -11.60 4.03 -32.26
N ILE A 246 -11.55 5.36 -32.14
CA ILE A 246 -12.74 6.22 -32.32
C ILE A 246 -13.36 6.06 -33.71
N PRO A 247 -12.60 6.15 -34.83
CA PRO A 247 -13.19 5.94 -36.15
C PRO A 247 -13.74 4.53 -36.35
N ALA A 248 -13.05 3.50 -35.83
CA ALA A 248 -13.53 2.13 -35.91
C ALA A 248 -14.86 1.95 -35.14
N LEU A 249 -14.95 2.52 -33.93
CA LEU A 249 -16.18 2.54 -33.14
C LEU A 249 -17.30 3.30 -33.86
N SER A 250 -17.00 4.46 -34.46
CA SER A 250 -17.99 5.25 -35.21
C SER A 250 -18.54 4.48 -36.41
N VAL A 251 -17.69 3.76 -37.16
CA VAL A 251 -18.12 2.90 -38.28
C VAL A 251 -19.00 1.76 -37.78
N GLU A 252 -18.61 1.09 -36.69
CA GLU A 252 -19.37 -0.01 -36.12
C GLU A 252 -20.76 0.44 -35.64
N ILE A 253 -20.84 1.57 -34.94
CA ILE A 253 -22.10 2.18 -34.49
C ILE A 253 -22.96 2.59 -35.70
N ALA A 254 -22.37 3.20 -36.73
CA ALA A 254 -23.10 3.61 -37.92
C ALA A 254 -23.71 2.41 -38.67
N LEU A 255 -22.95 1.31 -38.82
CA LEU A 255 -23.43 0.07 -39.43
C LEU A 255 -24.54 -0.58 -38.60
N LEU A 256 -24.42 -0.57 -37.27
CA LEU A 256 -25.45 -1.06 -36.37
C LEU A 256 -26.75 -0.26 -36.50
N VAL A 257 -26.66 1.08 -36.39
CA VAL A 257 -27.82 1.98 -36.52
C VAL A 257 -28.48 1.83 -37.89
N PHE A 258 -27.68 1.81 -38.96
CA PHE A 258 -28.16 1.60 -40.33
C PHE A 258 -28.94 0.28 -40.42
N THR A 259 -28.38 -0.82 -39.92
CA THR A 259 -29.01 -2.14 -39.94
C THR A 259 -30.33 -2.15 -39.15
N VAL A 260 -30.36 -1.55 -37.97
CA VAL A 260 -31.56 -1.44 -37.11
C VAL A 260 -32.66 -0.61 -37.78
N VAL A 261 -32.31 0.54 -38.37
CA VAL A 261 -33.27 1.42 -39.07
C VAL A 261 -33.91 0.71 -40.26
N PHE A 262 -33.13 -0.02 -41.07
CA PHE A 262 -33.73 -0.78 -42.17
C PHE A 262 -34.52 -1.98 -41.70
N ALA A 263 -34.05 -2.68 -40.65
CA ALA A 263 -34.79 -3.80 -40.05
C ALA A 263 -36.17 -3.35 -39.56
N ALA A 264 -36.26 -2.21 -38.89
CA ALA A 264 -37.52 -1.62 -38.43
C ALA A 264 -38.46 -1.26 -39.60
N ASN A 265 -37.90 -0.95 -40.77
CA ASN A 265 -38.66 -0.56 -41.97
C ASN A 265 -38.91 -1.70 -42.96
N ILE A 266 -38.56 -2.96 -42.64
CA ILE A 266 -38.68 -4.10 -43.57
C ILE A 266 -40.08 -4.23 -44.17
N PHE A 267 -41.13 -4.01 -43.39
CA PHE A 267 -42.52 -4.17 -43.85
C PHE A 267 -43.12 -2.90 -44.48
N SER A 268 -42.37 -1.80 -44.55
CA SER A 268 -42.88 -0.50 -45.02
C SER A 268 -42.96 -0.39 -46.55
N ARG A 269 -42.31 -1.28 -47.30
CA ARG A 269 -42.35 -1.34 -48.77
C ARG A 269 -42.66 -2.75 -49.25
N ALA A 270 -43.44 -2.84 -50.34
CA ALA A 270 -43.73 -4.10 -51.03
C ALA A 270 -42.50 -4.66 -51.76
N ASP A 271 -41.57 -3.78 -52.13
CA ASP A 271 -40.32 -4.16 -52.78
C ASP A 271 -39.32 -4.61 -51.69
N ALA A 272 -38.67 -5.76 -51.88
CA ALA A 272 -37.73 -6.36 -50.93
C ALA A 272 -36.42 -5.56 -50.68
N VAL A 273 -36.39 -4.27 -51.05
CA VAL A 273 -35.24 -3.38 -50.95
C VAL A 273 -34.73 -3.28 -49.51
N PHE A 274 -35.62 -3.10 -48.53
CA PHE A 274 -35.22 -3.01 -47.12
C PHE A 274 -34.70 -4.33 -46.57
N VAL A 275 -35.21 -5.47 -47.04
CA VAL A 275 -34.66 -6.79 -46.71
C VAL A 275 -33.21 -6.90 -47.18
N TRP A 276 -32.92 -6.54 -48.44
CA TRP A 276 -31.56 -6.58 -48.97
C TRP A 276 -30.62 -5.57 -48.28
N LEU A 277 -31.09 -4.37 -47.94
CA LEU A 277 -30.31 -3.37 -47.21
C LEU A 277 -29.99 -3.81 -45.77
N THR A 278 -30.93 -4.45 -45.07
CA THR A 278 -30.68 -5.04 -43.75
C THR A 278 -29.65 -6.17 -43.83
N VAL A 279 -29.76 -7.06 -44.82
CA VAL A 279 -28.78 -8.15 -45.01
C VAL A 279 -27.39 -7.59 -45.35
N ALA A 280 -27.31 -6.60 -46.24
CA ALA A 280 -26.06 -5.97 -46.61
C ALA A 280 -25.42 -5.21 -45.43
N GLY A 281 -26.21 -4.45 -44.66
CA GLY A 281 -25.76 -3.75 -43.46
C GLY A 281 -25.28 -4.71 -42.37
N GLY A 282 -26.04 -5.77 -42.10
CA GLY A 282 -25.66 -6.80 -41.13
C GLY A 282 -24.40 -7.57 -41.55
N ALA A 283 -24.25 -7.91 -42.82
CA ALA A 283 -23.04 -8.54 -43.33
C ALA A 283 -21.81 -7.61 -43.21
N ALA A 284 -21.97 -6.32 -43.53
CA ALA A 284 -20.91 -5.33 -43.38
C ALA A 284 -20.51 -5.13 -41.91
N PHE A 285 -21.47 -5.12 -40.97
CA PHE A 285 -21.22 -5.06 -39.52
C PHE A 285 -20.38 -6.26 -39.06
N VAL A 286 -20.80 -7.49 -39.39
CA VAL A 286 -20.05 -8.70 -39.00
C VAL A 286 -18.64 -8.73 -39.60
N LEU A 287 -18.44 -8.18 -40.79
CA LEU A 287 -17.11 -8.08 -41.41
C LEU A 287 -16.24 -6.99 -40.78
N ALA A 288 -16.82 -5.91 -40.25
CA ALA A 288 -16.11 -4.82 -39.58
C ALA A 288 -15.75 -5.17 -38.13
N LEU A 289 -16.55 -6.01 -37.47
CA LEU A 289 -16.40 -6.39 -36.06
C LEU A 289 -14.98 -6.89 -35.67
N PRO A 290 -14.28 -7.75 -36.43
CA PRO A 290 -12.93 -8.17 -36.08
C PRO A 290 -11.92 -7.00 -36.05
N PHE A 291 -12.08 -6.02 -36.95
CA PHE A 291 -11.22 -4.83 -36.98
C PHE A 291 -11.49 -3.93 -35.77
N PHE A 292 -12.76 -3.78 -35.39
CA PHE A 292 -13.15 -3.08 -34.17
C PHE A 292 -12.58 -3.78 -32.93
N CYS A 293 -12.74 -5.10 -32.80
CA CYS A 293 -12.20 -5.86 -31.66
C CYS A 293 -10.67 -5.73 -31.53
N LEU A 294 -9.93 -5.75 -32.66
CA LEU A 294 -8.49 -5.53 -32.65
C LEU A 294 -8.11 -4.11 -32.21
N ALA A 295 -8.86 -3.09 -32.62
CA ALA A 295 -8.65 -1.72 -32.18
C ALA A 295 -8.98 -1.54 -30.69
N ALA A 296 -10.09 -2.12 -30.24
CA ALA A 296 -10.53 -2.10 -28.84
C ALA A 296 -9.52 -2.77 -27.91
N SER A 297 -9.02 -3.97 -28.27
CA SER A 297 -8.00 -4.68 -27.49
C SER A 297 -6.68 -3.88 -27.40
N LYS A 298 -6.26 -3.23 -28.48
CA LYS A 298 -5.05 -2.38 -28.45
C LYS A 298 -5.24 -1.14 -27.58
N PHE A 299 -6.42 -0.55 -27.59
CA PHE A 299 -6.75 0.61 -26.77
C PHE A 299 -6.85 0.23 -25.29
N SER A 300 -7.56 -0.85 -24.94
CA SER A 300 -7.67 -1.31 -23.54
C SER A 300 -6.31 -1.66 -22.95
N HIS A 301 -5.43 -2.30 -23.72
CA HIS A 301 -4.06 -2.58 -23.29
C HIS A 301 -3.25 -1.29 -23.10
N ALA A 302 -3.42 -0.26 -23.94
CA ALA A 302 -2.71 1.00 -23.77
C ALA A 302 -3.16 1.73 -22.49
N VAL A 303 -4.46 1.77 -22.23
CA VAL A 303 -5.05 2.38 -21.01
C VAL A 303 -4.63 1.61 -19.76
N SER A 304 -4.73 0.28 -19.77
CA SER A 304 -4.32 -0.56 -18.65
C SER A 304 -2.85 -0.38 -18.31
N LEU A 305 -1.98 -0.29 -19.33
CA LEU A 305 -0.55 -0.07 -19.13
C LEU A 305 -0.24 1.37 -18.68
N SER A 306 -1.07 2.35 -19.02
CA SER A 306 -0.98 3.70 -18.45
C SER A 306 -1.27 3.68 -16.96
N ARG A 307 -2.41 3.10 -16.56
CA ARG A 307 -2.84 3.00 -15.15
C ARG A 307 -1.85 2.22 -14.29
N ALA A 308 -1.35 1.10 -14.80
CA ALA A 308 -0.38 0.28 -14.06
C ALA A 308 0.97 0.99 -13.81
N ASN A 309 1.32 1.99 -14.62
CA ASN A 309 2.55 2.77 -14.45
C ASN A 309 2.35 4.02 -13.57
N GLU A 310 1.13 4.27 -13.08
CA GLU A 310 0.87 5.36 -12.14
C GLU A 310 1.18 4.96 -10.70
N SER A 311 1.28 3.66 -10.37
CA SER A 311 1.63 3.20 -9.03
C SER A 311 3.14 3.25 -8.79
N LYS A 312 3.56 3.85 -7.67
CA LYS A 312 4.97 3.87 -7.22
C LYS A 312 5.54 2.45 -7.05
N SER A 313 4.71 1.53 -6.57
CA SER A 313 5.05 0.12 -6.38
C SER A 313 5.40 -0.67 -7.64
N SER A 314 5.18 -0.11 -8.84
CA SER A 314 5.45 -0.78 -10.11
C SER A 314 6.94 -0.91 -10.44
N THR A 315 7.81 -0.09 -9.85
CA THR A 315 9.26 -0.12 -10.09
C THR A 315 10.04 -0.41 -8.81
N GLU A 316 11.26 -0.92 -8.96
CA GLU A 316 12.17 -1.11 -7.81
C GLU A 316 12.50 0.23 -7.15
N GLU A 317 12.82 1.25 -7.94
CA GLU A 317 13.10 2.61 -7.45
C GLU A 317 11.90 3.23 -6.73
N GLY A 318 10.69 3.00 -7.23
CA GLY A 318 9.47 3.50 -6.61
C GLY A 318 9.15 2.79 -5.29
N ARG A 319 9.40 1.48 -5.20
CA ARG A 319 9.30 0.72 -3.93
C ARG A 319 10.33 1.18 -2.90
N THR A 320 11.56 1.47 -3.32
CA THR A 320 12.58 2.00 -2.41
C THR A 320 12.23 3.42 -1.94
N LEU A 321 11.65 4.24 -2.82
CA LEU A 321 11.19 5.57 -2.46
C LEU A 321 10.02 5.50 -1.47
N GLU A 322 9.04 4.65 -1.73
CA GLU A 322 7.87 4.41 -0.86
C GLU A 322 8.33 3.95 0.53
N ALA A 323 9.20 2.94 0.62
CA ALA A 323 9.71 2.49 1.92
C ALA A 323 10.47 3.59 2.71
N LEU A 324 11.20 4.47 2.02
CA LEU A 324 11.88 5.60 2.66
C LEU A 324 10.90 6.70 3.08
N GLU A 325 9.88 6.99 2.26
CA GLU A 325 8.80 7.94 2.57
C GLU A 325 7.95 7.44 3.76
N ASP A 326 7.65 6.14 3.83
CA ASP A 326 6.95 5.52 4.95
C ASP A 326 7.77 5.60 6.24
N ALA A 327 9.09 5.32 6.15
CA ALA A 327 9.99 5.47 7.30
C ALA A 327 10.06 6.92 7.78
N LEU A 328 10.11 7.90 6.85
CA LEU A 328 10.12 9.31 7.21
C LEU A 328 8.79 9.73 7.85
N THR A 329 7.66 9.27 7.33
CA THR A 329 6.32 9.51 7.87
C THR A 329 6.23 8.97 9.30
N PHE A 330 6.61 7.70 9.51
CA PHE A 330 6.62 7.07 10.82
C PHE A 330 7.45 7.85 11.86
N LEU A 331 8.66 8.30 11.49
CA LEU A 331 9.48 9.12 12.38
C LEU A 331 8.90 10.52 12.61
N THR A 332 8.21 11.08 11.61
CA THR A 332 7.55 12.38 11.72
C THR A 332 6.42 12.30 12.73
N ASP A 333 5.58 11.28 12.64
CA ASP A 333 4.47 11.06 13.58
C ASP A 333 5.00 10.76 14.99
N MET A 334 6.01 9.89 15.09
CA MET A 334 6.64 9.58 16.37
C MET A 334 7.20 10.84 17.05
N SER A 335 7.74 11.79 16.29
CA SER A 335 8.30 13.03 16.82
C SER A 335 7.28 14.16 17.04
N ALA A 336 6.08 14.05 16.44
CA ALA A 336 5.10 15.14 16.39
C ALA A 336 4.67 15.52 17.81
N PRO A 337 4.61 16.80 18.20
CA PRO A 337 4.17 17.16 19.55
C PRO A 337 2.79 16.57 19.82
N ALA A 338 2.54 16.08 21.04
CA ALA A 338 1.32 15.35 21.43
C ALA A 338 0.01 16.16 21.29
N ASP A 339 0.09 17.43 20.87
CA ASP A 339 -1.01 18.37 20.71
C ASP A 339 -0.89 19.13 19.37
N ALA A 340 -0.44 18.49 18.29
CA ALA A 340 -0.65 19.07 16.97
C ALA A 340 -2.15 18.92 16.64
N PRO A 341 -2.94 20.01 16.60
CA PRO A 341 -4.32 19.90 16.15
C PRO A 341 -4.29 19.37 14.71
N GLU A 342 -5.06 18.31 14.45
CA GLU A 342 -5.36 17.88 13.09
C GLU A 342 -5.86 19.11 12.32
N GLU A 343 -5.13 19.52 11.28
CA GLU A 343 -5.60 20.59 10.41
C GLU A 343 -6.80 20.05 9.63
N GLU A 344 -8.00 20.49 10.06
CA GLU A 344 -9.31 20.28 9.40
C GLU A 344 -9.35 20.74 7.94
#